data_AF-A0A812XUQ7-F1
#
_entry.id   AF-A0A812XUQ7-F1
#
_cell.length_a   1.000
_cell.length_b   1.000
_cell.length_c   1.000
_cell.angle_alpha   90.00
_cell.angle_beta   90.00
_cell.angle_gamma   90.00
#
_symmetry.space_group_name_H-M   'P 1'
#
loop_
_entity.id
_entity.type
_entity.pdbx_description
1 polymer ?
#
loop_
_entity_poly.entity_id
_entity_poly.type
_entity_poly.pdbx_seq_one_letter_code
_entity_poly.pdbx_strand_id
1 'polypeptide(L)'
;SEGDPGRMPCLWSSLVPCEMTQTWDPPLFALAIVAQAVTAYRTWTLTGVWVELQMEYLHYPVQFGKGTGTREQMFWLCGIVFVQALLTVARLIYLFDTLGGFLMGVVAFIGWYCAKKGMDITLTSLWGLASGLLFIYDFFGALTGAVVNTFKLDFVRVAVLLALPLTDFLAASFGWELFKEHERNGGLLKPIFAGGQAVPAKRMDEEQGITKPKLDIWKGTEGTAPYPPHAPYGYPGTGNFAGQEMQNAADGFVKPTTRHESNVCF
;
A
#
# COMPACT_ATOMS: atom_id res chain seq x y z
N SER A 1 54.44 -72.49 7.07
CA SER A 1 54.77 -71.06 7.01
C SER A 1 53.61 -70.40 6.30
N GLU A 2 52.56 -70.15 7.07
CA GLU A 2 51.24 -69.69 6.61
C GLU A 2 51.23 -68.16 6.60
N GLY A 3 50.92 -67.59 5.43
CA GLY A 3 50.78 -66.15 5.24
C GLY A 3 49.36 -65.72 5.61
N ASP A 4 49.26 -64.72 6.46
CA ASP A 4 48.02 -64.16 7.00
C ASP A 4 47.63 -62.88 6.22
N PRO A 5 46.62 -62.92 5.34
CA PRO A 5 46.15 -61.76 4.57
C PRO A 5 44.99 -61.10 5.32
N GLY A 6 45.27 -60.38 6.41
CA GLY A 6 44.20 -60.06 7.37
C GLY A 6 44.20 -58.70 8.07
N ARG A 7 45.04 -57.72 7.73
CA ARG A 7 45.00 -56.40 8.38
C ARG A 7 45.14 -55.23 7.41
N MET A 8 44.00 -54.68 6.99
CA MET A 8 43.95 -53.30 6.51
C MET A 8 43.79 -52.35 7.71
N PRO A 9 44.59 -51.28 7.81
CA PRO A 9 44.43 -50.28 8.85
C PRO A 9 43.22 -49.39 8.55
N CYS A 10 42.24 -49.40 9.47
CA CYS A 10 41.13 -48.46 9.51
C CYS A 10 41.67 -47.04 9.77
N LEU A 11 41.93 -46.27 8.70
CA LEU A 11 42.50 -44.93 8.76
C LEU A 11 41.57 -43.85 8.17
N TRP A 12 40.25 -44.05 8.31
CA TRP A 12 39.21 -43.20 7.73
C TRP A 12 38.10 -42.77 8.72
N SER A 13 38.34 -42.85 10.02
CA SER A 13 37.32 -42.55 11.05
C SER A 13 37.46 -41.20 11.76
N SER A 14 38.33 -40.30 11.31
CA SER A 14 38.65 -39.06 12.04
C SER A 14 38.22 -37.75 11.36
N LEU A 15 37.39 -37.78 10.31
CA LEU A 15 37.00 -36.58 9.55
C LEU A 15 35.49 -36.41 9.30
N VAL A 16 34.65 -37.00 10.14
CA VAL A 16 33.24 -36.58 10.23
C VAL A 16 33.07 -35.88 11.59
N PRO A 17 33.01 -34.54 11.64
CA PRO A 17 32.65 -33.86 12.88
C PRO A 17 31.27 -34.34 13.31
N CYS A 18 31.27 -35.03 14.46
CA CYS A 18 30.09 -35.46 15.19
C CYS A 18 29.12 -34.28 15.32
N GLU A 19 27.85 -34.58 15.05
CA GLU A 19 26.70 -33.69 15.22
C GLU A 19 26.85 -32.77 16.43
N MET A 20 27.12 -31.49 16.18
CA MET A 20 26.64 -30.44 17.08
C MET A 20 25.12 -30.40 16.92
N THR A 21 24.45 -31.27 17.66
CA THR A 21 23.09 -31.02 18.14
C THR A 21 23.16 -29.83 19.07
N GLN A 22 23.28 -28.65 18.47
CA GLN A 22 23.24 -27.37 19.15
C GLN A 22 21.81 -27.20 19.66
N THR A 23 21.57 -27.65 20.89
CA THR A 23 20.38 -27.34 21.67
C THR A 23 20.40 -25.84 21.88
N TRP A 24 19.77 -25.10 20.97
CA TRP A 24 19.60 -23.67 21.11
C TRP A 24 18.75 -23.43 22.35
N ASP A 25 19.37 -22.91 23.41
CA ASP A 25 18.64 -22.47 24.58
C ASP A 25 17.63 -21.41 24.14
N PRO A 26 16.32 -21.67 24.26
CA PRO A 26 15.28 -20.75 23.79
C PRO A 26 15.40 -19.30 24.31
N PRO A 27 15.87 -19.02 25.55
CA PRO A 27 16.00 -17.63 25.99
C PRO A 27 17.12 -16.85 25.28
N LEU A 28 18.24 -17.49 24.92
CA LEU A 28 19.31 -16.83 24.18
C LEU A 28 18.88 -16.52 22.75
N PHE A 29 18.03 -17.37 22.17
CA PHE A 29 17.44 -17.15 20.86
C PHE A 29 16.47 -15.96 20.86
N ALA A 30 15.60 -15.87 21.87
CA ALA A 30 14.71 -14.73 22.04
C ALA A 30 15.49 -13.42 22.21
N LEU A 31 16.58 -13.43 23.00
CA LEU A 31 17.43 -12.25 23.17
C LEU A 31 18.18 -11.87 21.89
N ALA A 32 18.63 -12.82 21.09
CA ALA A 32 19.25 -12.54 19.79
C ALA A 32 18.26 -11.93 18.79
N ILE A 33 17.01 -12.42 18.77
CA ILE A 33 15.93 -11.85 17.95
C ILE A 33 15.62 -10.43 18.41
N VAL A 34 15.46 -10.20 19.72
CA VAL A 34 15.21 -8.86 20.26
C VAL A 34 16.39 -7.93 19.97
N ALA A 35 17.63 -8.39 20.10
CA ALA A 35 18.81 -7.61 19.77
C ALA A 35 18.82 -7.23 18.29
N GLN A 36 18.61 -8.18 17.36
CA GLN A 36 18.54 -7.86 15.93
C GLN A 36 17.36 -6.96 15.58
N ALA A 37 16.20 -7.15 16.21
CA ALA A 37 15.05 -6.27 16.05
C ALA A 37 15.35 -4.84 16.54
N VAL A 38 16.09 -4.70 17.65
CA VAL A 38 16.54 -3.39 18.17
C VAL A 38 17.58 -2.76 17.25
N THR A 39 18.55 -3.52 16.72
CA THR A 39 19.54 -2.98 15.78
C THR A 39 18.88 -2.58 14.47
N ALA A 40 17.94 -3.39 13.96
CA ALA A 40 17.14 -3.10 12.78
C ALA A 40 16.21 -1.91 12.98
N TYR A 41 15.61 -1.77 14.17
CA TYR A 41 14.82 -0.59 14.55
C TYR A 41 15.70 0.66 14.61
N ARG A 42 16.92 0.55 15.15
CA ARG A 42 17.86 1.67 15.25
C ARG A 42 18.38 2.10 13.88
N THR A 43 18.72 1.15 12.99
CA THR A 43 19.05 1.47 11.59
C THR A 43 17.82 2.01 10.85
N TRP A 44 16.62 1.50 11.13
CA TRP A 44 15.36 2.02 10.58
C TRP A 44 15.05 3.44 11.03
N THR A 45 15.32 3.82 12.28
CA THR A 45 15.18 5.23 12.70
C THR A 45 16.20 6.13 12.01
N LEU A 46 17.36 5.61 11.64
CA LEU A 46 18.40 6.36 10.93
C LEU A 46 18.15 6.44 9.41
N THR A 47 17.58 5.39 8.80
CA THR A 47 17.20 5.38 7.37
C THR A 47 15.80 5.93 7.12
N GLY A 48 14.89 5.87 8.09
CA GLY A 48 13.55 6.46 8.04
C GLY A 48 13.60 7.98 7.94
N VAL A 49 14.56 8.62 8.61
CA VAL A 49 14.88 10.05 8.45
C VAL A 49 15.35 10.36 7.01
N TRP A 50 16.05 9.42 6.36
CA TRP A 50 16.46 9.55 4.96
C TRP A 50 15.30 9.34 3.96
N VAL A 51 14.33 8.48 4.29
CA VAL A 51 13.13 8.27 3.46
C VAL A 51 12.16 9.45 3.58
N GLU A 52 12.02 10.06 4.77
CA GLU A 52 11.29 11.34 4.91
C GLU A 52 11.94 12.45 4.07
N LEU A 53 13.28 12.54 4.06
CA LEU A 53 14.02 13.50 3.23
C LEU A 53 13.92 13.23 1.71
N GLN A 54 13.71 12.00 1.27
CA GLN A 54 13.47 11.66 -0.15
C GLN A 54 12.01 11.92 -0.56
N MET A 55 11.04 11.73 0.35
CA MET A 55 9.63 12.06 0.08
C MET A 55 9.41 13.57 -0.08
N GLU A 56 10.21 14.40 0.58
CA GLU A 56 10.12 15.87 0.46
C GLU A 56 10.63 16.39 -0.90
N TYR A 57 11.41 15.59 -1.64
CA TYR A 57 11.96 15.98 -2.96
C TYR A 57 11.12 15.55 -4.17
N LEU A 58 10.12 14.69 -3.99
CA LEU A 58 9.18 14.37 -5.06
C LEU A 58 8.06 15.43 -5.09
N HIS A 59 8.41 16.65 -5.51
CA HIS A 59 7.43 17.69 -5.85
C HIS A 59 6.74 17.35 -7.18
N TYR A 60 6.20 16.14 -7.26
CA TYR A 60 5.26 15.79 -8.30
C TYR A 60 3.98 16.56 -7.99
N PRO A 61 3.35 17.25 -8.95
CA PRO A 61 2.04 17.87 -8.72
C PRO A 61 1.00 16.75 -8.58
N VAL A 62 1.01 16.11 -7.40
CA VAL A 62 0.05 15.10 -6.99
C VAL A 62 -1.26 15.85 -6.83
N GLN A 63 -2.14 15.68 -7.79
CA GLN A 63 -3.53 16.04 -7.59
C GLN A 63 -4.07 15.07 -6.54
N PHE A 64 -4.20 15.54 -5.30
CA PHE A 64 -4.88 14.84 -4.21
C PHE A 64 -6.38 14.78 -4.52
N GLY A 65 -6.75 14.00 -5.53
CA GLY A 65 -8.12 13.60 -5.74
C GLY A 65 -8.46 12.63 -4.62
N LYS A 66 -9.53 12.92 -3.86
CA LYS A 66 -10.12 11.93 -2.96
C LYS A 66 -10.45 10.70 -3.81
N GLY A 67 -9.71 9.62 -3.62
CA GLY A 67 -9.97 8.36 -4.32
C GLY A 67 -11.41 7.96 -4.05
N THR A 68 -12.20 7.74 -5.09
CA THR A 68 -13.55 7.15 -5.00
C THR A 68 -13.44 5.64 -4.74
N GLY A 69 -12.60 5.24 -3.79
CA GLY A 69 -12.44 3.85 -3.41
C GLY A 69 -13.74 3.37 -2.76
N THR A 70 -14.28 2.25 -3.25
CA THR A 70 -15.41 1.62 -2.56
C THR A 70 -14.92 1.04 -1.23
N ARG A 71 -15.77 1.02 -0.20
CA ARG A 71 -15.42 0.46 1.12
C ARG A 71 -14.89 -0.98 1.04
N GLU A 72 -15.36 -1.72 0.04
CA GLU A 72 -14.92 -3.09 -0.24
C GLU A 72 -13.45 -3.15 -0.66
N GLN A 73 -12.98 -2.25 -1.53
CA GLN A 73 -11.58 -2.20 -1.94
C GLN A 73 -10.64 -1.89 -0.77
N MET A 74 -11.08 -1.03 0.16
CA MET A 74 -10.31 -0.75 1.37
C MET A 74 -10.13 -2.00 2.24
N PHE A 75 -11.17 -2.84 2.35
CA PHE A 75 -11.07 -4.10 3.08
C PHE A 75 -10.08 -5.08 2.41
N TRP A 76 -10.11 -5.18 1.08
CA TRP A 76 -9.14 -5.98 0.32
C TRP A 76 -7.70 -5.52 0.51
N LEU A 77 -7.45 -4.20 0.42
CA LEU A 77 -6.12 -3.63 0.64
C LEU A 77 -5.61 -3.94 2.05
N CYS A 78 -6.43 -3.72 3.08
CA CYS A 78 -6.08 -4.05 4.46
C CYS A 78 -5.78 -5.54 4.64
N GLY A 79 -6.55 -6.42 4.00
CA GLY A 79 -6.31 -7.86 4.02
C GLY A 79 -4.96 -8.25 3.42
N ILE A 80 -4.61 -7.70 2.25
CA ILE A 80 -3.31 -7.97 1.59
C ILE A 80 -2.15 -7.47 2.46
N VAL A 81 -2.24 -6.25 2.98
CA VAL A 81 -1.20 -5.66 3.84
C VAL A 81 -1.01 -6.47 5.13
N PHE A 82 -2.10 -6.98 5.72
CA PHE A 82 -2.06 -7.83 6.89
C PHE A 82 -1.34 -9.17 6.59
N VAL A 83 -1.64 -9.80 5.46
CA VAL A 83 -0.95 -11.03 5.02
C VAL A 83 0.53 -10.77 4.75
N GLN A 84 0.89 -9.66 4.10
CA GLN A 84 2.29 -9.27 3.90
C GLN A 84 3.02 -9.08 5.23
N ALA A 85 2.40 -8.44 6.22
CA ALA A 85 2.99 -8.26 7.55
C ALA A 85 3.24 -9.61 8.26
N LEU A 86 2.28 -10.55 8.20
CA LEU A 86 2.47 -11.89 8.74
C LEU A 86 3.59 -12.66 8.05
N LEU A 87 3.64 -12.60 6.71
CA LEU A 87 4.71 -13.25 5.93
C LEU A 87 6.08 -12.61 6.16
N THR A 88 6.13 -11.31 6.45
CA THR A 88 7.37 -10.62 6.86
C THR A 88 7.91 -11.22 8.15
N VAL A 89 7.06 -11.43 9.16
CA VAL A 89 7.46 -12.08 10.43
C VAL A 89 7.88 -13.53 10.19
N ALA A 90 7.13 -14.28 9.39
CA ALA A 90 7.47 -15.65 9.04
C ALA A 90 8.83 -15.74 8.32
N ARG A 91 9.11 -14.80 7.40
CA ARG A 91 10.40 -14.71 6.70
C ARG A 91 11.57 -14.50 7.66
N LEU A 92 11.41 -13.62 8.66
CA LEU A 92 12.46 -13.37 9.65
C LEU A 92 12.73 -14.59 10.54
N ILE A 93 11.70 -15.36 10.90
CA ILE A 93 11.83 -16.54 11.78
C ILE A 93 12.39 -17.75 11.03
N TYR A 94 11.89 -18.05 9.82
CA TYR A 94 12.20 -19.30 9.11
C TYR A 94 13.35 -19.17 8.11
N LEU A 95 13.51 -18.01 7.46
CA LEU A 95 14.51 -17.83 6.40
C LEU A 95 15.77 -17.10 6.90
N PHE A 96 15.71 -16.42 8.04
CA PHE A 96 16.77 -15.53 8.56
C PHE A 96 17.26 -14.49 7.54
N ASP A 97 16.39 -14.10 6.61
CA ASP A 97 16.69 -13.12 5.58
C ASP A 97 16.29 -11.72 6.08
N THR A 98 17.22 -11.07 6.80
CA THR A 98 16.99 -9.76 7.42
C THR A 98 16.76 -8.67 6.39
N LEU A 99 17.48 -8.69 5.25
CA LEU A 99 17.37 -7.65 4.23
C LEU A 99 16.04 -7.74 3.49
N GLY A 100 15.66 -8.94 3.05
CA GLY A 100 14.38 -9.16 2.39
C GLY A 100 13.20 -8.88 3.31
N GLY A 101 13.28 -9.32 4.58
CA GLY A 101 12.26 -9.00 5.59
C GLY A 101 12.16 -7.49 5.87
N PHE A 102 13.27 -6.77 5.87
CA PHE A 102 13.27 -5.32 6.04
C PHE A 102 12.59 -4.59 4.87
N LEU A 103 12.95 -4.93 3.63
CA LEU A 103 12.34 -4.34 2.43
C LEU A 103 10.84 -4.63 2.38
N MET A 104 10.44 -5.87 2.67
CA MET A 104 9.02 -6.27 2.76
C MET A 104 8.27 -5.49 3.85
N GLY A 105 8.90 -5.27 5.01
CA GLY A 105 8.35 -4.45 6.08
C GLY A 105 8.12 -2.99 5.67
N VAL A 106 9.04 -2.39 4.90
CA VAL A 106 8.86 -1.04 4.34
C VAL A 106 7.68 -1.00 3.38
N VAL A 107 7.55 -1.97 2.47
CA VAL A 107 6.43 -2.06 1.53
C VAL A 107 5.10 -2.23 2.27
N ALA A 108 5.04 -3.10 3.28
CA ALA A 108 3.85 -3.28 4.12
C ALA A 108 3.48 -2.00 4.87
N PHE A 109 4.47 -1.24 5.36
CA PHE A 109 4.26 0.05 6.02
C PHE A 109 3.67 1.09 5.07
N ILE A 110 4.17 1.18 3.82
CA ILE A 110 3.60 2.05 2.79
C ILE A 110 2.14 1.65 2.51
N GLY A 111 1.86 0.35 2.40
CA GLY A 111 0.49 -0.16 2.20
C GLY A 111 -0.46 0.22 3.35
N TRP A 112 -0.02 0.09 4.59
CA TRP A 112 -0.78 0.56 5.76
C TRP A 112 -1.00 2.07 5.75
N TYR A 113 0.01 2.84 5.33
CA TYR A 113 -0.10 4.29 5.19
C TYR A 113 -1.12 4.69 4.11
N CYS A 114 -1.18 3.95 3.00
CA CYS A 114 -2.21 4.11 1.96
C CYS A 114 -3.63 3.90 2.53
N ALA A 115 -3.81 2.86 3.35
CA ALA A 115 -5.10 2.60 4.01
C ALA A 115 -5.51 3.76 4.92
N LYS A 116 -4.57 4.32 5.68
CA LYS A 116 -4.83 5.46 6.59
C LYS A 116 -5.18 6.75 5.83
N LYS A 117 -4.59 6.98 4.65
CA LYS A 117 -4.81 8.18 3.83
C LYS A 117 -6.04 8.09 2.90
N GLY A 118 -6.88 7.06 3.06
CA GLY A 118 -8.12 6.93 2.30
C GLY A 118 -7.88 6.56 0.83
N MET A 119 -6.89 5.68 0.58
CA MET A 119 -6.56 5.16 -0.75
C MET A 119 -6.23 6.26 -1.77
N ASP A 120 -5.29 7.13 -1.41
CA ASP A 120 -4.67 8.03 -2.39
C ASP A 120 -4.08 7.19 -3.53
N ILE A 121 -4.49 7.51 -4.77
CA ILE A 121 -4.12 6.73 -5.95
C ILE A 121 -2.61 6.73 -6.19
N THR A 122 -1.92 7.84 -5.91
CA THR A 122 -0.48 7.96 -6.15
C THR A 122 0.31 7.11 -5.16
N LEU A 123 -0.09 7.12 -3.89
CA LEU A 123 0.53 6.26 -2.88
C LEU A 123 0.22 4.79 -3.17
N THR A 124 -0.99 4.47 -3.60
CA THR A 124 -1.40 3.09 -3.89
C THR A 124 -0.69 2.54 -5.13
N SER A 125 -0.48 3.35 -6.16
CA SER A 125 0.30 2.95 -7.34
C SER A 125 1.78 2.78 -7.02
N LEU A 126 2.36 3.67 -6.19
CA LEU A 126 3.73 3.53 -5.70
C LEU A 126 3.92 2.25 -4.87
N TRP A 127 2.96 1.94 -3.99
CA TRP A 127 2.93 0.70 -3.21
C TRP A 127 2.84 -0.54 -4.11
N GLY A 128 1.96 -0.52 -5.11
CA GLY A 128 1.83 -1.60 -6.09
C GLY A 128 3.10 -1.82 -6.91
N LEU A 129 3.76 -0.74 -7.34
CA LEU A 129 5.03 -0.80 -8.07
C LEU A 129 6.17 -1.33 -7.20
N ALA A 130 6.27 -0.86 -5.95
CA ALA A 130 7.25 -1.35 -4.98
C ALA A 130 7.05 -2.84 -4.70
N SER A 131 5.79 -3.29 -4.55
CA SER A 131 5.45 -4.71 -4.40
C SER A 131 5.83 -5.52 -5.65
N GLY A 132 5.66 -4.96 -6.85
CA GLY A 132 6.07 -5.61 -8.11
C GLY A 132 7.59 -5.78 -8.23
N LEU A 133 8.38 -4.80 -7.78
CA LEU A 133 9.85 -4.94 -7.72
C LEU A 133 10.28 -5.99 -6.69
N LEU A 134 9.62 -6.01 -5.53
CA LEU A 134 9.88 -6.99 -4.48
C LEU A 134 9.52 -8.41 -4.94
N PHE A 135 8.41 -8.57 -5.66
CA PHE A 135 8.01 -9.83 -6.29
C PHE A 135 9.11 -10.40 -7.18
N ILE A 136 9.76 -9.57 -8.02
CA ILE A 136 10.84 -10.04 -8.90
C ILE A 136 12.01 -10.56 -8.05
N TYR A 137 12.41 -9.80 -7.03
CA TYR A 137 13.50 -10.19 -6.11
C TYR A 137 13.18 -11.51 -5.39
N ASP A 138 11.99 -11.62 -4.80
CA ASP A 138 11.55 -12.79 -4.07
C ASP A 138 11.30 -13.99 -4.97
N PHE A 139 10.90 -13.79 -6.23
CA PHE A 139 10.72 -14.86 -7.19
C PHE A 139 12.04 -15.58 -7.50
N PHE A 140 13.14 -14.83 -7.74
CA PHE A 140 14.45 -15.42 -7.95
C PHE A 140 15.01 -16.07 -6.68
N GLY A 141 14.78 -15.47 -5.51
CA GLY A 141 15.15 -16.05 -4.22
C GLY A 141 14.39 -17.35 -3.92
N ALA A 142 13.08 -17.38 -4.20
CA ALA A 142 12.24 -18.55 -4.05
C ALA A 142 12.63 -19.65 -5.03
N LEU A 143 12.94 -19.32 -6.29
CA LEU A 143 13.36 -20.30 -7.30
C LEU A 143 14.67 -20.99 -6.88
N THR A 144 15.68 -20.21 -6.50
CA THR A 144 16.98 -20.76 -6.05
C THR A 144 16.85 -21.53 -4.74
N GLY A 145 16.09 -21.00 -3.77
CA GLY A 145 15.82 -21.64 -2.49
C GLY A 145 15.01 -22.92 -2.60
N ALA A 146 14.01 -22.97 -3.49
CA ALA A 146 13.16 -24.13 -3.71
C ALA A 146 13.98 -25.31 -4.26
N VAL A 147 14.86 -25.07 -5.23
CA VAL A 147 15.73 -26.11 -5.79
C VAL A 147 16.59 -26.74 -4.68
N VAL A 148 17.21 -25.93 -3.82
CA VAL A 148 18.08 -26.43 -2.73
C VAL A 148 17.27 -27.13 -1.62
N ASN A 149 16.12 -26.58 -1.22
CA ASN A 149 15.33 -27.11 -0.11
C ASN A 149 14.52 -28.35 -0.48
N THR A 150 14.20 -28.55 -1.77
CA THR A 150 13.53 -29.77 -2.24
C THR A 150 14.40 -31.01 -1.95
N PHE A 151 15.73 -30.90 -2.06
CA PHE A 151 16.64 -31.98 -1.69
C PHE A 151 16.70 -32.27 -0.18
N LYS A 152 16.30 -31.30 0.65
CA LYS A 152 16.28 -31.43 2.12
C LYS A 152 14.92 -31.84 2.68
N LEU A 153 13.90 -31.99 1.83
CA LEU A 153 12.52 -32.37 2.21
C LEU A 153 11.88 -31.46 3.28
N ASP A 154 12.30 -30.20 3.37
CA ASP A 154 11.72 -29.22 4.30
C ASP A 154 10.53 -28.50 3.65
N PHE A 155 9.37 -29.14 3.70
CA PHE A 155 8.14 -28.65 3.07
C PHE A 155 7.65 -27.31 3.65
N VAL A 156 7.88 -27.06 4.95
CA VAL A 156 7.43 -25.82 5.60
C VAL A 156 8.20 -24.64 5.03
N ARG A 157 9.52 -24.77 4.91
CA ARG A 157 10.36 -23.71 4.32
C ARG A 157 10.03 -23.46 2.85
N VAL A 158 9.75 -24.50 2.08
CA VAL A 158 9.31 -24.39 0.68
C VAL A 158 7.96 -23.67 0.59
N ALA A 159 7.00 -24.00 1.47
CA ALA A 159 5.70 -23.34 1.49
C ALA A 159 5.82 -21.83 1.78
N VAL A 160 6.65 -21.43 2.75
CA VAL A 160 6.91 -20.01 3.06
C VAL A 160 7.60 -19.33 1.87
N LEU A 161 8.59 -19.96 1.25
CA LEU A 161 9.29 -19.42 0.07
C LEU A 161 8.36 -19.18 -1.12
N LEU A 162 7.33 -20.02 -1.30
CA LEU A 162 6.34 -19.84 -2.37
C LEU A 162 5.26 -18.82 -2.01
N ALA A 163 4.91 -18.71 -0.73
CA ALA A 163 3.89 -17.75 -0.27
C ALA A 163 4.35 -16.28 -0.43
N LEU A 164 5.65 -16.01 -0.31
CA LEU A 164 6.22 -14.66 -0.47
C LEU A 164 5.94 -14.03 -1.86
N PRO A 165 6.39 -14.61 -2.99
CA PRO A 165 6.11 -14.02 -4.29
C PRO A 165 4.61 -14.01 -4.62
N LEU A 166 3.82 -14.95 -4.09
CA LEU A 166 2.36 -14.93 -4.27
C LEU A 166 1.71 -13.69 -3.63
N THR A 167 2.10 -13.34 -2.39
CA THR A 167 1.51 -12.16 -1.74
C THR A 167 1.92 -10.86 -2.41
N ASP A 168 3.17 -10.76 -2.90
CA ASP A 168 3.65 -9.54 -3.56
C ASP A 168 3.06 -9.39 -4.95
N PHE A 169 2.85 -10.50 -5.66
CA PHE A 169 2.09 -10.51 -6.90
C PHE A 169 0.64 -10.04 -6.71
N LEU A 170 -0.03 -10.49 -5.64
CA LEU A 170 -1.39 -10.03 -5.32
C LEU A 170 -1.42 -8.52 -5.02
N ALA A 171 -0.47 -8.02 -4.24
CA ALA A 171 -0.34 -6.59 -3.95
C ALA A 171 -0.09 -5.76 -5.22
N ALA A 172 0.84 -6.20 -6.08
CA ALA A 172 1.14 -5.54 -7.35
C ALA A 172 -0.06 -5.54 -8.31
N SER A 173 -0.75 -6.69 -8.42
CA SER A 173 -1.96 -6.85 -9.23
C SER A 173 -3.08 -5.92 -8.75
N PHE A 174 -3.30 -5.86 -7.43
CA PHE A 174 -4.31 -4.98 -6.85
C PHE A 174 -4.00 -3.49 -7.11
N GLY A 175 -2.74 -3.07 -6.90
CA GLY A 175 -2.32 -1.70 -7.21
C GLY A 175 -2.49 -1.35 -8.69
N TRP A 176 -2.25 -2.31 -9.58
CA TRP A 176 -2.45 -2.14 -11.02
C TRP A 176 -3.92 -2.03 -11.42
N GLU A 177 -4.81 -2.86 -10.84
CA GLU A 177 -6.25 -2.76 -11.08
C GLU A 177 -6.79 -1.40 -10.60
N LEU A 178 -6.37 -0.91 -9.44
CA LEU A 178 -6.77 0.39 -8.92
C LEU A 178 -6.33 1.54 -9.83
N PHE A 179 -5.11 1.44 -10.37
CA PHE A 179 -4.58 2.39 -11.34
C PHE A 179 -5.39 2.39 -12.64
N LYS A 180 -5.74 1.22 -13.18
CA LYS A 180 -6.58 1.14 -14.38
C LYS A 180 -7.98 1.71 -14.16
N GLU A 181 -8.59 1.44 -13.00
CA GLU A 181 -9.88 2.01 -12.62
C GLU A 181 -9.83 3.54 -12.58
N HIS A 182 -8.76 4.10 -12.01
CA HIS A 182 -8.54 5.55 -11.98
C HIS A 182 -8.40 6.14 -13.39
N GLU A 183 -7.61 5.50 -14.27
CA GLU A 183 -7.45 5.95 -15.66
C GLU A 183 -8.75 5.89 -16.47
N ARG A 184 -9.59 4.86 -16.25
CA ARG A 184 -10.92 4.76 -16.88
C ARG A 184 -11.86 5.89 -16.47
N ASN A 185 -11.79 6.34 -15.22
CA ASN A 185 -12.67 7.36 -14.64
C ASN A 185 -12.19 8.81 -14.86
N GLY A 186 -11.27 9.04 -15.80
CA GLY A 186 -10.77 10.38 -16.13
C GLY A 186 -9.39 10.67 -15.57
N GLY A 187 -8.55 9.64 -15.40
CA GLY A 187 -7.17 9.79 -14.95
C GLY A 187 -6.31 10.68 -15.85
N LEU A 188 -5.16 11.04 -15.29
CA LEU A 188 -4.27 12.08 -15.83
C LEU A 188 -3.69 11.72 -17.20
N LEU A 189 -3.62 10.43 -17.55
CA LEU A 189 -2.98 9.97 -18.80
C LEU A 189 -3.93 9.92 -19.99
N LYS A 190 -5.24 10.08 -19.78
CA LYS A 190 -6.24 10.16 -20.87
C LYS A 190 -5.85 11.11 -22.02
N PRO A 191 -5.37 12.36 -21.78
CA PRO A 191 -4.91 13.24 -22.87
C PRO A 191 -3.65 12.75 -23.59
N ILE A 192 -2.76 12.02 -22.90
CA ILE A 192 -1.54 11.46 -23.50
C ILE A 192 -1.91 10.31 -24.44
N PHE A 193 -2.78 9.40 -23.99
CA PHE A 193 -3.24 8.26 -24.81
C PHE A 193 -4.19 8.65 -25.95
N ALA A 194 -4.90 9.78 -25.83
CA ALA A 194 -5.74 10.34 -26.89
C ALA A 194 -4.96 11.00 -28.05
N GLY A 195 -3.65 10.71 -28.17
CA GLY A 195 -2.82 11.19 -29.29
C GLY A 195 -2.50 12.68 -29.23
N GLY A 196 -2.48 13.27 -28.02
CA GLY A 196 -2.16 14.69 -27.84
C GLY A 196 -3.20 15.66 -28.40
N GLN A 197 -4.38 15.16 -28.84
CA GLN A 197 -5.50 16.05 -29.12
C GLN A 197 -6.00 16.61 -27.78
N ALA A 198 -5.59 17.84 -27.49
CA ALA A 198 -6.08 18.59 -26.36
C ALA A 198 -7.61 18.57 -26.41
N VAL A 199 -8.24 17.82 -25.50
CA VAL A 199 -9.69 17.85 -25.33
C VAL A 199 -10.01 19.30 -25.00
N PRO A 200 -10.74 20.04 -25.87
CA PRO A 200 -10.99 21.44 -25.63
C PRO A 200 -11.73 21.55 -24.30
N ALA A 201 -11.18 22.35 -23.38
CA ALA A 201 -11.64 22.51 -22.00
C ALA A 201 -13.15 22.86 -21.86
N LYS A 202 -13.81 23.19 -22.96
CA LYS A 202 -15.22 23.60 -23.03
C LYS A 202 -16.27 22.51 -22.78
N ARG A 203 -15.93 21.21 -22.69
CA ARG A 203 -16.95 20.15 -22.53
C ARG A 203 -17.11 19.56 -21.12
N MET A 204 -16.19 19.80 -20.20
CA MET A 204 -16.33 19.19 -18.85
C MET A 204 -17.44 19.84 -18.03
N ASP A 205 -17.76 21.10 -18.32
CA ASP A 205 -18.78 21.90 -17.64
C ASP A 205 -20.20 21.43 -17.98
N GLU A 206 -20.39 20.84 -19.17
CA GLU A 206 -21.70 20.48 -19.71
C GLU A 206 -22.11 19.04 -19.35
N GLU A 207 -21.13 18.14 -19.15
CA GLU A 207 -21.38 16.73 -18.81
C GLU A 207 -21.49 16.47 -17.30
N GLN A 208 -20.95 17.35 -16.44
CA GLN A 208 -21.07 17.20 -15.00
C GLN A 208 -22.46 17.53 -14.43
N GLY A 209 -23.45 17.87 -15.26
CA GLY A 209 -24.84 18.03 -14.80
C GLY A 209 -25.01 19.09 -13.70
N ILE A 210 -23.99 19.90 -13.43
CA ILE A 210 -24.12 21.18 -12.75
C ILE A 210 -24.76 22.11 -13.77
N THR A 211 -26.04 21.82 -14.06
CA THR A 211 -26.97 22.86 -14.41
C THR A 211 -26.78 23.90 -13.32
N LYS A 212 -26.04 24.96 -13.65
CA LYS A 212 -25.98 26.15 -12.80
C LYS A 212 -27.44 26.38 -12.43
N PRO A 213 -27.83 26.32 -11.14
CA PRO A 213 -29.21 26.58 -10.77
C PRO A 213 -29.52 27.87 -11.50
N LYS A 214 -30.49 27.81 -12.40
CA LYS A 214 -30.89 28.95 -13.21
C LYS A 214 -31.11 30.03 -12.17
N LEU A 215 -30.14 30.95 -12.08
CA LEU A 215 -30.21 32.06 -11.18
C LEU A 215 -31.33 32.83 -11.84
N ASP A 216 -32.57 32.53 -11.45
CA ASP A 216 -33.72 33.28 -11.85
C ASP A 216 -33.43 34.63 -11.22
N ILE A 217 -32.79 35.44 -12.06
CA ILE A 217 -32.43 36.81 -11.85
C ILE A 217 -33.68 37.41 -11.24
N TRP A 218 -33.57 37.68 -9.94
CA TRP A 218 -34.29 38.76 -9.32
C TRP A 218 -34.19 39.93 -10.31
N LYS A 219 -35.28 40.19 -11.02
CA LYS A 219 -35.49 41.44 -11.76
C LYS A 219 -35.64 42.55 -10.73
N GLY A 220 -34.56 42.83 -10.00
CA GLY A 220 -34.42 43.93 -9.09
C GLY A 220 -33.72 45.06 -9.85
N THR A 221 -34.54 46.01 -10.29
CA THR A 221 -34.24 47.42 -10.54
C THR A 221 -32.77 47.85 -10.64
N GLU A 222 -32.45 48.34 -11.82
CA GLU A 222 -31.34 49.23 -12.20
C GLU A 222 -30.73 50.00 -11.01
N GLY A 223 -29.54 49.59 -10.60
CA GLY A 223 -28.71 50.28 -9.62
C GLY A 223 -27.25 49.98 -9.91
N THR A 224 -26.60 50.88 -10.64
CA THR A 224 -25.19 50.81 -11.03
C THR A 224 -24.27 50.78 -9.81
N ALA A 225 -23.66 49.63 -9.54
CA ALA A 225 -22.47 49.54 -8.72
C ALA A 225 -21.28 49.09 -9.59
N PRO A 226 -20.14 49.81 -9.57
CA PRO A 226 -18.96 49.46 -10.34
C PRO A 226 -18.30 48.20 -9.77
N TYR A 227 -18.07 47.20 -10.63
CA TYR A 227 -17.30 46.01 -10.29
C TYR A 227 -15.83 46.38 -10.02
N PRO A 228 -15.20 45.85 -8.94
CA PRO A 228 -13.77 46.01 -8.73
C PRO A 228 -12.97 45.18 -9.76
N PRO A 229 -11.79 45.65 -10.22
CA PRO A 229 -10.98 44.93 -11.20
C PRO A 229 -10.25 43.75 -10.54
N HIS A 230 -10.35 42.59 -11.20
CA HIS A 230 -9.42 41.46 -11.17
C HIS A 230 -9.08 40.85 -9.79
N ALA A 231 -9.92 39.92 -9.34
CA ALA A 231 -9.44 38.86 -8.46
C ALA A 231 -8.72 37.79 -9.32
N PRO A 232 -7.51 37.34 -8.93
CA PRO A 232 -6.76 36.32 -9.66
C PRO A 232 -7.48 34.97 -9.62
N TYR A 233 -7.40 34.24 -10.74
CA TYR A 233 -8.00 32.93 -11.01
C TYR A 233 -8.02 31.99 -9.80
N GLY A 234 -9.21 31.82 -9.21
CA GLY A 234 -9.47 30.76 -8.25
C GLY A 234 -9.71 29.44 -8.98
N TYR A 235 -8.92 28.42 -8.64
CA TYR A 235 -9.15 27.04 -9.06
C TYR A 235 -10.54 26.58 -8.59
N PRO A 236 -11.40 26.04 -9.48
CA PRO A 236 -12.65 25.43 -9.08
C PRO A 236 -12.35 24.03 -8.53
N GLY A 237 -12.29 23.88 -7.20
CA GLY A 237 -12.06 22.55 -6.62
C GLY A 237 -12.00 22.45 -5.11
N THR A 238 -11.75 23.53 -4.37
CA THR A 238 -11.85 23.51 -2.90
C THR A 238 -13.27 23.87 -2.49
N GLY A 239 -14.12 22.85 -2.43
CA GLY A 239 -15.46 22.95 -1.87
C GLY A 239 -15.43 23.66 -0.51
N ASN A 240 -16.18 24.75 -0.43
CA ASN A 240 -16.43 25.54 0.77
C ASN A 240 -17.11 24.67 1.85
N PHE A 241 -16.33 24.00 2.70
CA PHE A 241 -16.85 23.53 4.00
C PHE A 241 -17.23 24.71 4.91
N ALA A 242 -16.59 25.88 4.73
CA ALA A 242 -16.91 27.08 5.50
C ALA A 242 -18.22 27.78 5.08
N GLY A 243 -18.75 27.49 3.88
CA GLY A 243 -20.00 28.10 3.40
C GLY A 243 -21.26 27.32 3.80
N GLN A 244 -21.13 26.02 4.06
CA GLN A 244 -22.28 25.15 4.32
C GLN A 244 -22.78 25.20 5.77
N GLU A 245 -21.91 25.57 6.74
CA GLU A 245 -22.36 25.81 8.12
C GLU A 245 -23.16 27.11 8.28
N MET A 246 -22.89 28.15 7.50
CA MET A 246 -23.67 29.39 7.56
C MET A 246 -25.07 29.25 6.95
N GLN A 247 -25.26 28.35 5.99
CA GLN A 247 -26.60 28.06 5.44
C GLN A 247 -27.44 27.19 6.37
N ASN A 248 -26.83 26.22 7.08
CA ASN A 248 -27.55 25.45 8.10
C ASN A 248 -27.93 26.27 9.34
N ALA A 249 -27.30 27.42 9.59
CA ALA A 249 -27.70 28.36 10.63
C ALA A 249 -28.90 29.26 10.23
N ALA A 250 -29.14 29.46 8.92
CA ALA A 250 -30.25 30.26 8.43
C ALA A 250 -31.57 29.49 8.33
N ASP A 251 -31.53 28.17 8.16
CA ASP A 251 -32.71 27.31 8.04
C ASP A 251 -33.24 26.78 9.40
N GLY A 252 -32.74 27.32 10.52
CA GLY A 252 -33.14 26.98 11.89
C GLY A 252 -34.55 27.43 12.32
N PHE A 253 -35.47 27.70 11.38
CA PHE A 253 -36.88 27.99 11.68
C PHE A 253 -37.85 27.11 10.88
N VAL A 254 -37.61 25.80 10.89
CA VAL A 254 -38.60 24.81 10.46
C VAL A 254 -39.43 24.38 11.67
N LYS A 255 -40.74 24.68 11.60
CA LYS A 255 -41.75 24.28 12.58
C LYS A 255 -41.69 22.76 12.84
N PRO A 256 -41.90 22.31 14.10
CA PRO A 256 -41.98 20.88 14.41
C PRO A 256 -43.22 20.26 13.76
N THR A 257 -43.02 19.44 12.73
CA THR A 257 -44.03 18.52 12.22
C THR A 257 -44.07 17.29 13.12
N THR A 258 -45.29 16.99 13.57
CA THR A 258 -45.69 15.89 14.45
C THR A 258 -45.14 14.54 14.03
N ARG A 259 -44.46 13.89 14.97
CA ARG A 259 -43.98 12.51 14.92
C ARG A 259 -45.16 11.55 14.96
N HIS A 260 -45.46 10.88 13.86
CA HIS A 260 -46.38 9.74 13.84
C HIS A 260 -45.64 8.50 14.35
N GLU A 261 -45.94 8.10 15.58
CA GLU A 261 -45.63 6.76 16.07
C GLU A 261 -46.46 5.75 15.27
N SER A 262 -45.81 4.81 14.61
CA SER A 262 -46.46 3.55 14.25
C SER A 262 -45.52 2.40 14.65
N ASN A 263 -46.05 1.63 15.58
CA ASN A 263 -45.55 0.37 16.10
C ASN A 263 -45.24 -0.60 14.98
N VAL A 264 -44.07 -1.25 15.04
CA VAL A 264 -43.96 -2.65 14.61
C VAL A 264 -43.18 -3.40 15.67
N CYS A 265 -43.90 -4.33 16.30
CA CYS A 265 -43.41 -5.31 17.25
C CYS A 265 -42.87 -6.55 16.52
N PHE A 266 -41.89 -7.19 17.16
CA PHE A 266 -41.38 -8.57 17.02
C PHE A 266 -40.84 -9.03 15.67
#